data_AF-A0A7W1G5E2-F1
#
_entry.id   AF-A0A7W1G5E2-F1
#
_cell.length_a   1.000
_cell.length_b   1.000
_cell.length_c   1.000
_cell.angle_alpha   90.00
_cell.angle_beta   90.00
_cell.angle_gamma   90.00
#
_symmetry.space_group_name_H-M   'P 1'
#
loop_
_entity.id
_entity.type
_entity.pdbx_description
1 polymer ?
#
loop_
_entity_poly.entity_id
_entity_poly.type
_entity_poly.pdbx_seq_one_letter_code
_entity_poly.pdbx_strand_id
1 'polypeptide(L)'
;MRYSLIILIVAMVLSLGMSYLWNPVRIAQNSDNPIADLHAMTQQDPDLERALQHADNRDISDLVKWINRADILQRQRLAMLLYILVAPKDSEGMRQQDPDQVYRYRERFRAFLTLGTGDDRLDIQLENLLAYSVIISPETPTEQDIALANLLVPRLRRAATEYAEDAYWDTVGCALFASGEYANAKEAFSNARKLAHESKDKRKRTNEELYTRRLEATEHNLQLKAENSAEAVVPLPRESKAIAKTAHAPAAKPGREATSGSPTATESAKP
;
A
#
# COMPACT_ATOMS: atom_id res chain seq x y z
N MET A 1 44.85 19.39 -22.02
CA MET A 1 44.20 18.10 -21.68
C MET A 1 43.66 18.01 -20.24
N ARG A 2 44.33 18.54 -19.20
CA ARG A 2 43.83 18.45 -17.81
C ARG A 2 42.48 19.13 -17.55
N TYR A 3 42.22 20.29 -18.18
CA TYR A 3 40.95 21.00 -18.03
C TYR A 3 39.75 20.28 -18.67
N SER A 4 39.97 19.56 -19.78
CA SER A 4 38.91 18.80 -20.47
C SER A 4 38.38 17.65 -19.60
N LEU A 5 39.24 16.98 -18.84
CA LEU A 5 38.84 15.91 -17.92
C LEU A 5 37.99 16.45 -16.76
N ILE A 6 38.37 17.60 -16.19
CA ILE A 6 37.63 18.22 -15.08
C ILE A 6 36.23 18.64 -15.54
N ILE A 7 36.11 19.25 -16.73
CA ILE A 7 34.82 19.65 -17.29
C ILE A 7 33.93 18.42 -17.53
N LEU A 8 34.50 17.31 -18.03
CA LEU A 8 33.76 16.08 -18.26
C LEU A 8 33.25 15.47 -16.94
N ILE A 9 34.08 15.42 -15.90
CA ILE A 9 33.67 14.93 -14.58
C ILE A 9 32.56 15.80 -14.00
N VAL A 10 32.69 17.14 -14.07
CA VAL A 10 31.65 18.07 -13.58
C VAL A 10 30.34 17.90 -14.36
N ALA A 11 30.40 17.79 -15.69
CA ALA A 11 29.22 17.55 -16.52
C ALA A 11 28.54 16.22 -16.17
N MET A 12 29.32 15.16 -15.94
CA MET A 12 28.78 13.85 -15.55
C MET A 12 28.11 13.91 -14.18
N VAL A 13 28.73 14.54 -13.17
CA VAL A 13 28.14 14.72 -11.84
C VAL A 13 26.87 15.57 -11.90
N LEU A 14 26.86 16.65 -12.68
CA LEU A 14 25.65 17.47 -12.88
C LEU A 14 24.56 16.69 -13.60
N SER A 15 24.88 15.89 -14.63
CA SER A 15 23.88 15.04 -15.30
C SER A 15 23.31 13.98 -14.36
N LEU A 16 24.15 13.40 -13.49
CA LEU A 16 23.72 12.41 -12.51
C LEU A 16 22.82 13.05 -11.45
N GLY A 17 23.20 14.24 -10.97
CA GLY A 17 22.42 15.02 -10.01
C GLY A 17 21.07 15.46 -10.59
N MET A 18 21.06 15.95 -11.82
CA MET A 18 19.82 16.30 -12.53
C MET A 18 18.95 15.08 -12.79
N SER A 19 19.52 13.96 -13.23
CA SER A 19 18.79 12.70 -13.40
C SER A 19 18.19 12.18 -12.09
N TYR A 20 18.89 12.37 -10.97
CA TYR A 20 18.41 11.97 -9.66
C TYR A 20 17.28 12.88 -9.14
N LEU A 21 17.39 14.19 -9.37
CA LEU A 21 16.37 15.16 -8.98
C LEU A 21 15.11 15.07 -9.85
N TRP A 22 15.26 14.69 -11.11
CA TRP A 22 14.17 14.60 -12.09
C TRP A 22 13.65 13.18 -12.27
N ASN A 23 13.99 12.27 -11.34
CA ASN A 23 13.46 10.92 -11.39
C ASN A 23 11.92 10.98 -11.24
N PRO A 24 11.15 10.60 -12.29
CA PRO A 24 9.69 10.73 -12.28
C PRO A 24 9.03 9.88 -11.20
N VAL A 25 9.67 8.79 -10.77
CA VAL A 25 9.21 7.95 -9.66
C VAL A 25 9.26 8.72 -8.34
N ARG A 26 10.32 9.49 -8.11
CA ARG A 26 10.46 10.31 -6.91
C ARG A 26 9.48 11.48 -6.92
N ILE A 27 9.21 12.07 -8.08
CA ILE A 27 8.17 13.09 -8.24
C ILE A 27 6.81 12.48 -7.89
N ALA A 28 6.48 11.32 -8.44
CA ALA A 28 5.24 10.62 -8.13
C ALA A 28 5.12 10.28 -6.63
N GLN A 29 6.18 9.74 -6.00
CA GLN A 29 6.22 9.42 -4.56
C GLN A 29 5.86 10.60 -3.66
N ASN A 30 6.35 11.79 -4.02
CA ASN A 30 6.14 13.03 -3.30
C ASN A 30 4.95 13.83 -3.80
N SER A 31 4.12 13.25 -4.68
CA SER A 31 2.90 13.90 -5.15
C SER A 31 1.94 14.13 -4.00
N ASP A 32 1.62 15.40 -3.78
CA ASP A 32 0.54 15.83 -2.89
C ASP A 32 -0.82 15.81 -3.59
N ASN A 33 -0.84 15.72 -4.93
CA ASN A 33 -2.06 15.60 -5.73
C ASN A 33 -1.90 14.58 -6.87
N PRO A 34 -2.00 13.26 -6.56
CA PRO A 34 -1.84 12.21 -7.56
C PRO A 34 -2.87 12.27 -8.69
N ILE A 35 -4.06 12.85 -8.43
CA ILE A 35 -5.10 13.02 -9.44
C ILE A 35 -4.65 14.02 -10.51
N ALA A 36 -4.11 15.17 -10.08
CA ALA A 36 -3.59 16.17 -11.01
C ALA A 36 -2.39 15.65 -11.80
N ASP A 37 -1.49 14.90 -11.16
CA ASP A 37 -0.33 14.31 -11.83
C ASP A 37 -0.72 13.20 -12.82
N LEU A 38 -1.71 12.36 -12.47
CA LEU A 38 -2.27 11.37 -13.37
C LEU A 38 -2.95 12.04 -14.55
N HIS A 39 -3.72 13.10 -14.32
CA HIS A 39 -4.36 13.88 -15.37
C HIS A 39 -3.32 14.56 -16.29
N ALA A 40 -2.23 15.10 -15.73
CA ALA A 40 -1.14 15.64 -16.55
C ALA A 40 -0.49 14.55 -17.41
N MET A 41 -0.36 13.33 -16.89
CA MET A 41 0.15 12.19 -17.65
C MET A 41 -0.79 11.78 -18.79
N THR A 42 -2.11 11.78 -18.56
CA THR A 42 -3.10 11.48 -19.61
C THR A 42 -3.21 12.58 -20.66
N GLN A 43 -2.95 13.85 -20.31
CA GLN A 43 -2.86 14.93 -21.29
C GLN A 43 -1.65 14.80 -22.23
N GLN A 44 -0.55 14.21 -21.73
CA GLN A 44 0.65 13.94 -22.53
C GLN A 44 0.48 12.72 -23.44
N ASP A 45 -0.33 11.74 -23.05
CA ASP A 45 -0.65 10.55 -23.84
C ASP A 45 -2.16 10.25 -23.77
N PRO A 46 -2.96 10.75 -24.74
CA PRO A 46 -4.42 10.58 -24.74
C PRO A 46 -4.90 9.12 -24.79
N ASP A 47 -4.08 8.20 -25.29
CA ASP A 47 -4.43 6.79 -25.28
C ASP A 47 -4.37 6.19 -23.86
N LEU A 48 -3.56 6.76 -22.96
CA LEU A 48 -3.55 6.35 -21.55
C LEU A 48 -4.91 6.64 -20.90
N GLU A 49 -5.51 7.79 -21.20
CA GLU A 49 -6.83 8.14 -20.67
C GLU A 49 -7.88 7.09 -21.06
N ARG A 50 -7.93 6.78 -22.36
CA ARG A 50 -8.83 5.75 -22.90
C ARG A 50 -8.57 4.39 -22.28
N ALA A 51 -7.30 4.00 -22.15
CA ALA A 51 -6.90 2.74 -21.55
C ALA A 51 -7.31 2.62 -20.07
N LEU A 52 -7.19 3.70 -19.29
CA LEU A 52 -7.63 3.73 -17.89
C LEU A 52 -9.16 3.66 -17.78
N GLN A 53 -9.89 4.35 -18.65
CA GLN A 53 -11.36 4.25 -18.72
C GLN A 53 -11.84 2.86 -19.11
N HIS A 54 -11.16 2.19 -20.05
CA HIS A 54 -11.47 0.80 -20.42
C HIS A 54 -11.18 -0.16 -19.25
N ALA A 55 -10.08 0.04 -18.53
CA ALA A 55 -9.76 -0.75 -17.34
C ALA A 55 -10.82 -0.57 -16.25
N ASP A 56 -11.34 0.64 -16.03
CA ASP A 56 -12.44 0.88 -15.10
C ASP A 56 -13.73 0.14 -15.49
N ASN A 57 -13.91 -0.15 -16.78
CA ASN A 57 -14.98 -0.97 -17.33
C ASN A 57 -14.64 -2.47 -17.45
N ARG A 58 -13.60 -2.92 -16.74
CA ARG A 58 -13.11 -4.32 -16.70
C ARG A 58 -12.47 -4.83 -17.99
N ASP A 59 -12.03 -3.94 -18.88
CA ASP A 59 -11.21 -4.30 -20.03
C ASP A 59 -9.78 -3.75 -19.89
N ILE A 60 -8.85 -4.64 -19.55
CA ILE A 60 -7.43 -4.27 -19.37
C ILE A 60 -6.63 -4.25 -20.67
N SER A 61 -7.23 -4.64 -21.80
CA SER A 61 -6.49 -4.91 -23.05
C SER A 61 -5.73 -3.69 -23.54
N ASP A 62 -6.36 -2.52 -23.53
CA ASP A 62 -5.72 -1.28 -24.00
C ASP A 62 -4.69 -0.76 -23.00
N LEU A 63 -4.88 -1.00 -21.70
CA LEU A 63 -3.89 -0.67 -20.68
C LEU A 63 -2.65 -1.57 -20.79
N VAL A 64 -2.82 -2.86 -21.05
CA VAL A 64 -1.69 -3.77 -21.33
C VAL A 64 -0.93 -3.33 -22.59
N LYS A 65 -1.63 -2.96 -23.68
CA LYS A 65 -0.99 -2.41 -24.88
C LYS A 65 -0.23 -1.12 -24.59
N TRP A 66 -0.79 -0.24 -23.76
CA TRP A 66 -0.15 0.99 -23.32
C TRP A 66 1.12 0.70 -22.49
N ILE A 67 1.04 -0.19 -21.50
CA ILE A 67 2.17 -0.59 -20.66
C ILE A 67 3.29 -1.19 -21.52
N ASN A 68 2.96 -1.99 -22.53
CA ASN A 68 3.96 -2.64 -23.39
C ASN A 68 4.79 -1.65 -24.21
N ARG A 69 4.20 -0.54 -24.65
CA ARG A 69 4.92 0.50 -25.41
C ARG A 69 5.61 1.53 -24.53
N ALA A 70 5.14 1.70 -23.29
CA ALA A 70 5.67 2.67 -22.35
C ALA A 70 7.08 2.28 -21.89
N ASP A 71 7.96 3.27 -21.78
CA ASP A 71 9.28 3.04 -21.20
C ASP A 71 9.18 2.67 -19.70
N ILE A 72 10.29 2.19 -19.13
CA ILE A 72 10.34 1.75 -17.73
C ILE A 72 9.94 2.89 -16.77
N LEU A 73 10.39 4.12 -17.03
CA LEU A 73 10.12 5.26 -16.15
C LEU A 73 8.64 5.66 -16.19
N GLN A 74 8.01 5.61 -17.37
CA GLN A 74 6.58 5.85 -17.52
C GLN A 74 5.75 4.78 -16.80
N ARG A 75 6.12 3.50 -16.92
CA ARG A 75 5.45 2.40 -16.21
C ARG A 75 5.54 2.56 -14.70
N GLN A 76 6.74 2.82 -14.18
CA GLN A 76 6.95 3.05 -12.74
C GLN A 76 6.21 4.30 -12.25
N ARG A 77 6.19 5.38 -13.02
CA ARG A 77 5.45 6.61 -12.69
C ARG A 77 3.95 6.33 -12.61
N LEU A 78 3.36 5.66 -13.60
CA LEU A 78 1.94 5.31 -13.59
C LEU A 78 1.60 4.42 -12.38
N ALA A 79 2.37 3.36 -12.17
CA ALA A 79 2.20 2.45 -11.04
C ALA A 79 2.24 3.19 -9.69
N MET A 80 3.22 4.09 -9.50
CA MET A 80 3.35 4.87 -8.28
C MET A 80 2.19 5.85 -8.08
N LEU A 81 1.73 6.51 -9.15
CA LEU A 81 0.56 7.39 -9.07
C LEU A 81 -0.70 6.61 -8.70
N LEU A 82 -0.91 5.43 -9.28
CA LEU A 82 -2.04 4.55 -8.93
C LEU A 82 -1.94 4.05 -7.49
N TYR A 83 -0.75 3.65 -7.04
CA TYR A 83 -0.51 3.24 -5.65
C TYR A 83 -0.85 4.36 -4.67
N ILE A 84 -0.42 5.58 -4.96
CA ILE A 84 -0.64 6.76 -4.10
C ILE A 84 -2.09 7.20 -4.12
N LEU A 85 -2.77 7.10 -5.27
CA LEU A 85 -4.18 7.41 -5.41
C LEU A 85 -5.05 6.62 -4.43
N VAL A 86 -4.73 5.34 -4.22
CA VAL A 86 -5.47 4.43 -3.34
C VAL A 86 -4.88 4.33 -1.92
N ALA A 87 -3.81 5.07 -1.65
CA ALA A 87 -3.17 5.20 -0.34
C ALA A 87 -2.97 6.69 0.02
N PRO A 88 -4.07 7.46 0.19
CA PRO A 88 -3.99 8.86 0.55
C PRO A 88 -3.31 9.06 1.91
N LYS A 89 -2.65 10.21 2.08
CA LYS A 89 -2.10 10.62 3.38
C LYS A 89 -3.25 10.95 4.33
N ASP A 90 -3.21 10.45 5.55
CA ASP A 90 -4.08 10.84 6.65
C ASP A 90 -3.66 12.20 7.24
N SER A 91 -4.32 12.62 8.33
CA SER A 91 -4.01 13.88 9.03
C SER A 91 -2.60 13.94 9.63
N GLU A 92 -1.93 12.81 9.79
CA GLU A 92 -0.55 12.71 10.28
C GLU A 92 0.46 12.63 9.12
N GLY A 93 0.00 12.71 7.87
CA GLY A 93 0.82 12.59 6.67
C GLY A 93 1.13 11.15 6.27
N MET A 94 0.47 10.17 6.92
CA MET A 94 0.72 8.75 6.75
C MET A 94 -0.19 8.18 5.68
N ARG A 95 0.38 7.45 4.72
CA ARG A 95 -0.43 6.81 3.68
C ARG A 95 -1.16 5.61 4.25
N GLN A 96 -2.49 5.66 4.26
CA GLN A 96 -3.34 4.53 4.62
C GLN A 96 -4.04 4.00 3.37
N GLN A 97 -3.88 2.71 3.11
CA GLN A 97 -4.55 2.07 1.97
C GLN A 97 -6.05 2.02 2.25
N ASP A 98 -6.86 2.38 1.25
CA ASP A 98 -8.30 2.21 1.27
C ASP A 98 -8.65 1.00 0.37
N PRO A 99 -8.88 -0.20 0.96
CA PRO A 99 -9.13 -1.41 0.18
C PRO A 99 -10.28 -1.24 -0.81
N ASP A 100 -11.33 -0.49 -0.46
CA ASP A 100 -12.49 -0.26 -1.32
C ASP A 100 -12.10 0.52 -2.59
N GLN A 101 -11.20 1.50 -2.46
CA GLN A 101 -10.66 2.22 -3.61
C GLN A 101 -9.75 1.35 -4.46
N VAL A 102 -8.91 0.52 -3.84
CA VAL A 102 -8.09 -0.44 -4.58
C VAL A 102 -8.99 -1.39 -5.36
N TYR A 103 -10.02 -1.94 -4.73
CA TYR A 103 -10.96 -2.85 -5.38
C TYR A 103 -11.70 -2.19 -6.54
N ARG A 104 -12.10 -0.91 -6.39
CA ARG A 104 -12.67 -0.12 -7.49
C ARG A 104 -11.75 -0.04 -8.70
N TYR A 105 -10.45 0.16 -8.48
CA TYR A 105 -9.44 0.32 -9.53
C TYR A 105 -8.63 -0.96 -9.81
N ARG A 106 -9.07 -2.13 -9.32
CA ARG A 106 -8.30 -3.39 -9.35
C ARG A 106 -7.81 -3.79 -10.73
N GLU A 107 -8.59 -3.52 -11.76
CA GLU A 107 -8.24 -3.86 -13.15
C GLU A 107 -7.08 -3.01 -13.68
N ARG A 108 -6.91 -1.77 -13.17
CA ARG A 108 -5.72 -0.97 -13.46
C ARG A 108 -4.45 -1.61 -12.91
N PHE A 109 -4.52 -2.19 -11.70
CA PHE A 109 -3.40 -2.92 -11.09
C PHE A 109 -3.16 -4.27 -11.78
N ARG A 110 -4.24 -4.96 -12.17
CA ARG A 110 -4.16 -6.26 -12.86
C ARG A 110 -3.37 -6.20 -14.17
N ALA A 111 -3.41 -5.07 -14.89
CA ALA A 111 -2.63 -4.88 -16.10
C ALA A 111 -1.11 -5.03 -15.85
N PHE A 112 -0.61 -4.63 -14.67
CA PHE A 112 0.81 -4.77 -14.31
C PHE A 112 1.24 -6.22 -14.06
N LEU A 113 0.31 -7.14 -13.78
CA LEU A 113 0.64 -8.57 -13.65
C LEU A 113 1.15 -9.18 -14.96
N THR A 114 0.86 -8.56 -16.11
CA THR A 114 1.25 -9.09 -17.43
C THR A 114 2.66 -8.67 -17.85
N LEU A 115 3.07 -7.44 -17.53
CA LEU A 115 4.30 -6.84 -18.08
C LEU A 115 5.25 -6.23 -17.02
N GLY A 116 4.79 -6.10 -15.76
CA GLY A 116 5.55 -5.47 -14.69
C GLY A 116 5.88 -3.99 -14.93
N THR A 117 6.38 -3.35 -13.89
CA THR A 117 6.94 -1.98 -13.97
C THR A 117 8.41 -1.97 -14.33
N GLY A 118 9.10 -3.12 -14.18
CA GLY A 118 10.56 -3.21 -14.26
C GLY A 118 11.27 -2.88 -12.95
N ASP A 119 10.52 -2.66 -11.86
CA ASP A 119 11.00 -2.60 -10.48
C ASP A 119 10.33 -3.71 -9.67
N ASP A 120 11.08 -4.77 -9.35
CA ASP A 120 10.58 -5.96 -8.65
C ASP A 120 9.90 -5.61 -7.32
N ARG A 121 10.42 -4.61 -6.59
CA ARG A 121 9.87 -4.21 -5.30
C ARG A 121 8.53 -3.52 -5.48
N LEU A 122 8.43 -2.62 -6.46
CA LEU A 122 7.17 -1.96 -6.81
C LEU A 122 6.15 -2.99 -7.29
N ASP A 123 6.54 -3.93 -8.14
CA ASP A 123 5.66 -4.98 -8.65
C ASP A 123 5.08 -5.83 -7.52
N ILE A 124 5.90 -6.24 -6.55
CA ILE A 124 5.45 -6.97 -5.35
C ILE A 124 4.48 -6.13 -4.51
N GLN A 125 4.71 -4.81 -4.38
CA GLN A 125 3.80 -3.92 -3.67
C GLN A 125 2.43 -3.83 -4.34
N LEU A 126 2.40 -3.73 -5.68
CA LEU A 126 1.16 -3.72 -6.45
C LEU A 126 0.43 -5.07 -6.35
N GLU A 127 1.16 -6.18 -6.42
CA GLU A 127 0.61 -7.53 -6.25
C GLU A 127 0.00 -7.72 -4.88
N ASN A 128 0.69 -7.28 -3.82
CA ASN A 128 0.17 -7.36 -2.45
C ASN A 128 -1.11 -6.54 -2.31
N LEU A 129 -1.10 -5.31 -2.81
CA LEU A 129 -2.24 -4.41 -2.77
C LEU A 129 -3.45 -5.01 -3.51
N LEU A 130 -3.23 -5.54 -4.70
CA LEU A 130 -4.26 -6.21 -5.50
C LEU A 130 -4.82 -7.44 -4.76
N ALA A 131 -3.97 -8.37 -4.34
CA ALA A 131 -4.37 -9.59 -3.63
C ALA A 131 -5.15 -9.29 -2.34
N TYR A 132 -4.69 -8.32 -1.54
CA TYR A 132 -5.37 -7.93 -0.31
C TYR A 132 -6.76 -7.34 -0.61
N SER A 133 -6.85 -6.42 -1.56
CA SER A 133 -8.09 -5.72 -1.87
C SER A 133 -9.20 -6.61 -2.41
N VAL A 134 -8.89 -7.61 -3.25
CA VAL A 134 -9.90 -8.50 -3.83
C VAL A 134 -10.48 -9.48 -2.81
N ILE A 135 -9.78 -9.70 -1.69
CA ILE A 135 -10.25 -10.53 -0.58
C ILE A 135 -10.95 -9.71 0.51
N ILE A 136 -10.40 -8.56 0.89
CA ILE A 136 -10.86 -7.83 2.09
C ILE A 136 -11.98 -6.84 1.81
N SER A 137 -12.03 -6.25 0.61
CA SER A 137 -12.99 -5.18 0.30
C SER A 137 -14.42 -5.70 0.09
N PRO A 138 -14.69 -6.63 -0.86
CA PRO A 138 -16.05 -7.12 -1.05
C PRO A 138 -16.52 -7.89 0.18
N GLU A 139 -17.78 -7.77 0.58
CA GLU A 139 -18.36 -8.56 1.68
C GLU A 139 -18.21 -10.06 1.45
N THR A 140 -18.34 -10.48 0.19
CA THR A 140 -18.14 -11.85 -0.27
C THR A 140 -17.28 -11.85 -1.55
N PRO A 141 -15.98 -12.19 -1.48
CA PRO A 141 -15.12 -12.32 -2.65
C PRO A 141 -15.69 -13.31 -3.67
N THR A 142 -15.58 -12.99 -4.96
CA THR A 142 -16.00 -13.92 -6.02
C THR A 142 -14.97 -15.04 -6.22
N GLU A 143 -15.33 -16.12 -6.90
CA GLU A 143 -14.37 -17.17 -7.27
C GLU A 143 -13.19 -16.61 -8.10
N GLN A 144 -13.45 -15.61 -8.94
CA GLN A 144 -12.41 -14.94 -9.73
C GLN A 144 -11.46 -14.13 -8.85
N ASP A 145 -11.97 -13.47 -7.81
CA ASP A 145 -11.17 -12.72 -6.84
C ASP A 145 -10.26 -13.67 -6.05
N ILE A 146 -10.82 -14.80 -5.59
CA ILE A 146 -10.08 -15.83 -4.85
C ILE A 146 -9.00 -16.45 -5.73
N ALA A 147 -9.33 -16.82 -6.98
CA ALA A 147 -8.37 -17.36 -7.93
C ALA A 147 -7.23 -16.37 -8.24
N LEU A 148 -7.55 -15.07 -8.39
CA LEU A 148 -6.56 -14.02 -8.61
C LEU A 148 -5.63 -13.86 -7.39
N ALA A 149 -6.18 -13.83 -6.17
CA ALA A 149 -5.36 -13.73 -4.96
C ALA A 149 -4.43 -14.95 -4.80
N ASN A 150 -4.95 -16.16 -5.04
CA ASN A 150 -4.16 -17.41 -4.98
C ASN A 150 -3.04 -17.47 -6.01
N LEU A 151 -3.26 -16.93 -7.21
CA LEU A 151 -2.21 -16.83 -8.23
C LEU A 151 -0.97 -16.06 -7.69
N LEU A 152 -1.18 -15.09 -6.79
CA LEU A 152 -0.13 -14.23 -6.27
C LEU A 152 0.54 -14.79 -4.99
N VAL A 153 -0.09 -15.75 -4.29
CA VAL A 153 0.41 -16.32 -3.03
C VAL A 153 1.87 -16.81 -3.09
N PRO A 154 2.32 -17.57 -4.11
CA PRO A 154 3.70 -18.08 -4.14
C PRO A 154 4.76 -16.96 -4.15
N ARG A 155 4.50 -15.87 -4.91
CA ARG A 155 5.40 -14.71 -4.98
C ARG A 155 5.35 -13.89 -3.71
N LEU A 156 4.15 -13.64 -3.18
CA LEU A 156 3.98 -12.91 -1.92
C LEU A 156 4.59 -13.63 -0.72
N ARG A 157 4.50 -14.96 -0.64
CA ARG A 157 5.15 -15.75 0.42
C ARG A 157 6.68 -15.63 0.36
N ARG A 158 7.26 -15.66 -0.85
CA ARG A 158 8.71 -15.44 -1.04
C ARG A 158 9.10 -14.04 -0.58
N ALA A 159 8.39 -13.02 -1.03
CA ALA A 159 8.62 -11.64 -0.63
C ALA A 159 8.47 -11.43 0.89
N ALA A 160 7.47 -12.06 1.51
CA ALA A 160 7.24 -11.98 2.95
C ALA A 160 8.43 -12.51 3.77
N THR A 161 9.12 -13.52 3.23
CA THR A 161 10.34 -14.08 3.84
C THR A 161 11.55 -13.18 3.57
N GLU A 162 11.71 -12.73 2.32
CA GLU A 162 12.86 -11.93 1.88
C GLU A 162 12.91 -10.55 2.56
N TYR A 163 11.77 -9.88 2.68
CA TYR A 163 11.69 -8.52 3.22
C TYR A 163 11.31 -8.46 4.70
N ALA A 164 10.98 -9.61 5.31
CA ALA A 164 10.47 -9.68 6.69
C ALA A 164 9.28 -8.72 6.94
N GLU A 165 8.36 -8.65 5.97
CA GLU A 165 7.20 -7.75 5.99
C GLU A 165 5.94 -8.51 6.42
N ASP A 166 5.34 -8.08 7.54
CA ASP A 166 4.13 -8.66 8.12
C ASP A 166 2.92 -8.51 7.19
N ALA A 167 2.80 -7.40 6.47
CA ALA A 167 1.70 -7.15 5.53
C ALA A 167 1.63 -8.18 4.38
N TYR A 168 2.77 -8.72 3.95
CA TYR A 168 2.81 -9.76 2.92
C TYR A 168 2.33 -11.10 3.48
N TRP A 169 2.74 -11.46 4.71
CA TRP A 169 2.23 -12.64 5.40
C TRP A 169 0.73 -12.53 5.67
N ASP A 170 0.25 -11.36 6.05
CA ASP A 170 -1.16 -11.10 6.27
C ASP A 170 -1.99 -11.29 5.00
N THR A 171 -1.54 -10.74 3.87
CA THR A 171 -2.20 -10.90 2.56
C THR A 171 -2.23 -12.36 2.12
N VAL A 172 -1.12 -13.09 2.31
CA VAL A 172 -1.06 -14.55 2.08
C VAL A 172 -2.08 -15.29 2.95
N GLY A 173 -2.17 -14.95 4.24
CA GLY A 173 -3.15 -15.53 5.16
C GLY A 173 -4.59 -15.27 4.71
N CYS A 174 -4.91 -14.04 4.28
CA CYS A 174 -6.23 -13.68 3.79
C CYS A 174 -6.64 -14.48 2.55
N ALA A 175 -5.75 -14.60 1.56
CA ALA A 175 -6.02 -15.37 0.33
C ALA A 175 -6.25 -16.86 0.62
N LEU A 176 -5.42 -17.46 1.47
CA LEU A 176 -5.53 -18.87 1.87
C LEU A 176 -6.79 -19.13 2.70
N PHE A 177 -7.15 -18.20 3.59
CA PHE A 177 -8.37 -18.28 4.36
C PHE A 177 -9.61 -18.26 3.45
N ALA A 178 -9.66 -17.34 2.49
CA ALA A 178 -10.77 -17.25 1.53
C ALA A 178 -10.92 -18.51 0.66
N SER A 179 -9.83 -19.26 0.49
CA SER A 179 -9.79 -20.52 -0.26
C SER A 179 -10.10 -21.76 0.59
N GLY A 180 -10.39 -21.60 1.89
CA GLY A 180 -10.61 -22.71 2.81
C GLY A 180 -9.35 -23.51 3.17
N GLU A 181 -8.16 -22.96 2.89
CA GLU A 181 -6.85 -23.52 3.25
C GLU A 181 -6.42 -23.10 4.66
N TYR A 182 -7.26 -23.36 5.66
CA TYR A 182 -7.08 -22.84 7.02
C TYR A 182 -5.75 -23.23 7.69
N ALA A 183 -5.19 -24.41 7.38
CA ALA A 183 -3.90 -24.81 7.93
C ALA A 183 -2.75 -23.89 7.45
N ASN A 184 -2.74 -23.56 6.16
CA ASN A 184 -1.75 -22.67 5.56
C ASN A 184 -2.00 -21.21 5.95
N ALA A 185 -3.26 -20.80 6.06
CA ALA A 185 -3.63 -19.47 6.55
C ALA A 185 -3.17 -19.26 8.00
N LYS A 186 -3.28 -20.29 8.85
CA LYS A 186 -2.82 -20.26 10.25
C LYS A 186 -1.33 -19.98 10.34
N GLU A 187 -0.52 -20.69 9.54
CA GLU A 187 0.92 -20.46 9.44
C GLU A 187 1.23 -19.01 9.06
N ALA A 188 0.55 -18.50 8.02
CA ALA A 188 0.76 -17.14 7.52
C ALA A 188 0.40 -16.07 8.56
N PHE A 189 -0.76 -16.16 9.22
CA PHE A 189 -1.15 -15.23 10.28
C PHE A 189 -0.24 -15.32 11.51
N SER A 190 0.27 -16.50 11.84
CA SER A 190 1.26 -16.67 12.91
C SER A 190 2.55 -15.91 12.61
N ASN A 191 3.05 -16.00 11.36
CA ASN A 191 4.23 -15.26 10.91
C ASN A 191 3.97 -13.73 10.90
N ALA A 192 2.82 -13.28 10.41
CA ALA A 192 2.43 -11.87 10.43
C ALA A 192 2.41 -11.32 11.87
N ARG A 193 1.75 -12.05 12.80
CA ARG A 193 1.70 -11.69 14.23
C ARG A 193 3.09 -11.62 14.85
N LYS A 194 3.95 -12.61 14.60
CA LYS A 194 5.32 -12.63 15.12
C LYS A 194 6.11 -11.40 14.66
N LEU A 195 6.07 -11.09 13.37
CA LEU A 195 6.78 -9.92 12.81
C LEU A 195 6.22 -8.59 13.35
N ALA A 196 4.90 -8.48 13.53
CA ALA A 196 4.28 -7.32 14.16
C ALA A 196 4.75 -7.14 15.61
N HIS A 197 4.75 -8.21 16.40
CA HIS A 197 5.16 -8.21 17.80
C HIS A 197 6.63 -7.81 17.99
N GLU A 198 7.52 -8.37 17.17
CA GLU A 198 8.97 -8.11 17.21
C GLU A 198 9.34 -6.72 16.64
N SER A 199 8.39 -6.01 16.02
CA SER A 199 8.66 -4.74 15.37
C SER A 199 8.84 -3.59 16.36
N LYS A 200 9.89 -2.79 16.13
CA LYS A 200 10.07 -1.49 16.81
C LYS A 200 9.08 -0.44 16.30
N ASP A 201 8.52 -0.64 15.11
CA ASP A 201 7.51 0.27 14.55
C ASP A 201 6.19 0.08 15.30
N LYS A 202 5.75 1.14 16.01
CA LYS A 202 4.49 1.14 16.76
C LYS A 202 3.29 0.81 15.85
N ARG A 203 3.34 1.19 14.57
CA ARG A 203 2.27 0.94 13.60
C ARG A 203 2.12 -0.54 13.26
N LYS A 204 3.24 -1.27 13.21
CA LYS A 204 3.19 -2.72 12.99
C LYS A 204 2.62 -3.43 14.22
N ARG A 205 2.98 -2.98 15.42
CA ARG A 205 2.44 -3.50 16.68
C ARG A 205 0.93 -3.28 16.82
N THR A 206 0.37 -2.21 16.26
CA THR A 206 -1.10 -2.02 16.28
C THR A 206 -1.85 -3.07 15.45
N ASN A 207 -1.18 -3.76 14.53
CA ASN A 207 -1.78 -4.85 13.75
C ASN A 207 -1.76 -6.20 14.48
N GLU A 208 -1.01 -6.34 15.59
CA GLU A 208 -0.89 -7.60 16.34
C GLU A 208 -2.26 -8.13 16.80
N GLU A 209 -3.15 -7.24 17.24
CA GLU A 209 -4.51 -7.58 17.67
C GLU A 209 -5.38 -8.05 16.48
N LEU A 210 -5.21 -7.44 15.31
CA LEU A 210 -5.90 -7.88 14.10
C LEU A 210 -5.43 -9.28 13.70
N TYR A 211 -4.12 -9.51 13.66
CA TYR A 211 -3.53 -10.79 13.29
C TYR A 211 -3.89 -11.88 14.30
N THR A 212 -4.02 -11.55 15.59
CA THR A 212 -4.50 -12.48 16.62
C THR A 212 -5.93 -12.92 16.36
N ARG A 213 -6.86 -11.98 16.12
CA ARG A 213 -8.26 -12.33 15.80
C ARG A 213 -8.37 -13.14 14.51
N ARG A 214 -7.56 -12.81 13.48
CA ARG A 214 -7.52 -13.59 12.22
C ARG A 214 -6.99 -15.01 12.45
N LEU A 215 -5.99 -15.17 13.31
CA LEU A 215 -5.47 -16.48 13.71
C LEU A 215 -6.54 -17.31 14.43
N GLU A 216 -7.25 -16.72 15.40
CA GLU A 216 -8.35 -17.38 16.14
C GLU A 216 -9.47 -17.84 15.21
N ALA A 217 -9.93 -16.97 14.29
CA ALA A 217 -10.95 -17.34 13.30
C ALA A 217 -10.47 -18.50 12.40
N THR A 218 -9.18 -18.50 12.04
CA THR A 218 -8.58 -19.55 11.22
C THR A 218 -8.50 -20.87 11.97
N GLU A 219 -8.11 -20.86 13.24
CA GLU A 219 -8.05 -22.04 14.10
C GLU A 219 -9.44 -22.65 14.31
N HIS A 220 -10.44 -21.81 14.58
CA HIS A 220 -11.83 -22.23 14.69
C HIS A 220 -12.31 -22.93 13.41
N ASN A 221 -12.10 -22.32 12.25
CA ASN A 221 -12.54 -22.88 10.96
C ASN A 221 -11.76 -24.15 10.57
N LEU A 222 -10.49 -24.24 10.96
CA LEU A 222 -9.71 -25.47 10.80
C LEU A 222 -10.30 -26.61 11.64
N GLN A 223 -10.73 -26.32 12.87
CA GLN A 223 -11.40 -27.30 13.74
C GLN A 223 -12.74 -27.77 13.15
N LEU A 224 -13.60 -26.83 12.73
CA LEU A 224 -14.88 -27.18 12.07
C LEU A 224 -14.66 -28.11 10.86
N LYS A 225 -13.64 -27.82 10.04
CA LYS A 225 -13.27 -28.64 8.89
C LYS A 225 -12.77 -30.04 9.30
N ALA A 226 -12.00 -30.15 10.38
CA ALA A 226 -11.51 -31.44 10.89
C ALA A 226 -12.64 -32.30 11.46
N GLU A 227 -13.65 -31.67 12.08
CA GLU A 227 -14.80 -32.34 12.68
C GLU A 227 -15.92 -32.65 11.66
N ASN A 228 -15.79 -32.20 10.41
CA ASN A 228 -16.85 -32.21 9.40
C ASN A 228 -18.15 -31.57 9.93
N SER A 229 -18.01 -30.51 10.74
CA SER A 229 -19.15 -29.81 11.33
C SER A 229 -19.96 -29.07 10.26
N ALA A 230 -21.29 -29.08 10.41
CA ALA A 230 -22.21 -28.30 9.58
C ALA A 230 -22.36 -26.84 10.05
N GLU A 231 -21.63 -26.45 11.09
CA GLU A 231 -21.64 -25.09 11.61
C GLU A 231 -21.07 -24.09 10.60
N ALA A 232 -21.57 -22.86 10.64
CA ALA A 232 -21.15 -21.81 9.73
C ALA A 232 -19.69 -21.39 10.02
N VAL A 233 -18.92 -21.21 8.94
CA VAL A 233 -17.55 -20.70 8.99
C VAL A 233 -17.55 -19.29 9.60
N VAL A 234 -16.67 -19.06 10.57
CA VAL A 234 -16.47 -17.73 11.16
C VAL A 234 -15.82 -16.83 10.10
N PRO A 235 -16.38 -15.64 9.81
CA PRO A 235 -15.83 -14.77 8.77
C PRO A 235 -14.46 -14.21 9.19
N LEU A 236 -13.62 -13.89 8.20
CA LEU A 236 -12.32 -13.28 8.43
C LEU A 236 -12.48 -11.91 9.10
N PRO A 237 -11.87 -11.66 10.28
CA PRO A 237 -11.89 -10.35 10.91
C PRO A 237 -11.29 -9.28 10.01
N ARG A 238 -12.07 -8.22 9.78
CA ARG A 238 -11.63 -7.02 9.05
C ARG A 238 -11.08 -5.98 10.04
N GLU A 239 -10.23 -5.09 9.53
CA GLU A 239 -9.90 -3.87 10.26
C GLU A 239 -11.20 -3.13 10.54
N SER A 240 -11.54 -2.93 11.80
CA SER A 240 -12.69 -2.10 12.13
C SER A 240 -12.31 -0.66 11.76
N LYS A 241 -13.21 0.04 11.06
CA LYS A 241 -13.07 1.49 10.80
C LYS A 241 -12.83 2.27 12.12
N ALA A 242 -13.19 1.69 13.27
CA ALA A 242 -12.91 2.22 14.60
C ALA A 242 -11.45 2.09 15.03
N ILE A 243 -10.75 0.97 14.78
CA ILE A 243 -9.31 0.81 15.10
C ILE A 243 -8.46 1.73 14.22
N ALA A 244 -8.84 1.90 12.94
CA ALA A 244 -8.25 2.90 12.06
C ALA A 244 -8.40 4.35 12.58
N LYS A 245 -9.41 4.61 13.43
CA LYS A 245 -9.66 5.93 14.03
C LYS A 245 -9.01 6.10 15.40
N THR A 246 -8.90 5.03 16.21
CA THR A 246 -8.35 5.09 17.58
C THR A 246 -6.84 4.88 17.67
N ALA A 247 -6.18 4.31 16.65
CA ALA A 247 -4.73 4.34 16.54
C ALA A 247 -4.14 5.77 16.39
N HIS A 248 -4.99 6.75 16.03
CA HIS A 248 -4.65 8.14 15.74
C HIS A 248 -5.39 9.18 16.59
N ALA A 249 -5.94 8.78 17.75
CA ALA A 249 -6.31 9.79 18.74
C ALA A 249 -5.01 10.44 19.27
N PRO A 250 -4.80 11.76 19.11
CA PRO A 250 -3.60 12.40 19.61
C PRO A 250 -3.53 12.15 21.11
N ALA A 251 -2.35 11.73 21.60
CA ALA A 251 -2.07 11.75 23.02
C ALA A 251 -2.34 13.17 23.51
N ALA A 252 -3.37 13.34 24.35
CA ALA A 252 -3.68 14.62 24.95
C ALA A 252 -2.39 15.12 25.63
N LYS A 253 -1.89 16.28 25.17
CA LYS A 253 -0.75 16.92 25.82
C LYS A 253 -1.12 17.11 27.29
N PRO A 254 -0.25 16.74 28.25
CA PRO A 254 -0.47 17.13 29.64
C PRO A 254 -0.52 18.66 29.66
N GLY A 255 -1.64 19.18 30.18
CA GLY A 255 -1.89 20.61 30.31
C GLY A 255 -0.70 21.25 31.03
N ARG A 256 -0.03 22.17 30.33
CA ARG A 256 1.00 23.00 30.92
C ARG A 256 0.27 23.98 31.85
N GLU A 257 0.46 23.82 33.15
CA GLU A 257 -0.01 24.79 34.15
C GLU A 257 0.45 26.19 33.74
N ALA A 258 -0.52 27.08 33.57
CA ALA A 258 -0.27 28.48 33.28
C ALA A 258 0.27 29.14 34.56
N THR A 259 1.57 29.42 34.58
CA THR A 259 2.15 30.35 35.55
C THR A 259 1.72 31.76 35.20
N SER A 260 0.90 32.34 36.08
CA SER A 260 0.49 33.75 36.05
C SER A 260 1.70 34.65 36.37
N GLY A 261 2.28 35.27 35.35
CA GLY A 261 3.21 36.38 35.51
C GLY A 261 2.47 37.71 35.30
N SER A 262 2.25 38.45 36.38
CA SER A 262 1.78 39.85 36.33
C SER A 262 2.89 40.77 35.81
N PRO A 263 2.62 41.64 34.82
CA PRO A 263 3.55 42.71 34.48
C PRO A 263 3.30 43.97 35.33
N THR A 264 4.37 44.41 35.98
CA THR A 264 4.52 45.69 36.67
C THR A 264 4.52 46.82 35.63
N ALA A 265 3.62 47.80 35.79
CA ALA A 265 3.63 49.04 35.00
C ALA A 265 4.57 50.06 35.65
N THR A 266 5.56 50.53 34.89
CA THR A 266 6.38 51.71 35.22
C THR A 266 6.07 52.77 34.19
N GLU A 267 5.36 53.84 34.59
CA GLU A 267 5.11 55.02 33.76
C GLU A 267 5.63 56.27 34.48
N SER A 268 6.66 56.87 33.88
CA SER A 268 7.20 58.22 34.11
C SER A 268 7.97 58.55 32.82
N ALA A 269 7.85 59.70 32.16
CA ALA A 269 7.31 60.99 32.54
C ALA A 269 6.91 61.81 31.29
N LYS A 270 5.83 62.59 31.43
CA LYS A 270 5.69 64.05 31.16
C LYS A 270 6.78 64.78 30.32
N PRO A 271 6.37 65.96 29.81
CA PRO A 271 5.73 66.24 28.52
C PRO A 271 6.72 66.34 27.34
#